data_AF-A0A9W8G6W1-F1
#
_entry.id   AF-A0A9W8G6W1-F1
#
_cell.length_a   1.000
_cell.length_b   1.000
_cell.length_c   1.000
_cell.angle_alpha   90.00
_cell.angle_beta   90.00
_cell.angle_gamma   90.00
#
_symmetry.space_group_name_H-M   'P 1'
#
loop_
_entity.id
_entity.type
_entity.pdbx_description
1 polymer ?
#
loop_
_entity_poly.entity_id
_entity_poly.type
_entity_poly.pdbx_seq_one_letter_code
_entity_poly.pdbx_strand_id
1 'polypeptide(L)'
;MVSLFLFALSSIAAATMLASSASAGLSGCPKSLALQLTNVFQYGQIQFNYSNCGKDDSGNGYAAGIVNFCTGTSDAWEVIKAYHSLTGGNDEFTQYDSMLKKYASTNDGSTKGLDGFCNAWKKAATNQKFWSAQGTVFDKLYFAPSQAFANKLGLQLSVSQGQMYDAAISHGVSNSSKSLGGLIKATNKKFTNNTLGNSGNNLNINGHQVDEIVWLEKFIDIRKASFNNTGDLVNINSYSYIISQGEYKWTHNIQVLNNKGSVGNVTCDNSYQPSNINPNGDNDGEESASLPTLETNRILLAIGVAIFSSVLVGL
;
A
#
# COMPACT_ATOMS: atom_id res chain seq x y z
N MET A 1 61.74 40.99 -31.58
CA MET A 1 60.96 40.92 -30.32
C MET A 1 59.69 40.14 -30.63
N VAL A 2 59.64 38.90 -30.15
CA VAL A 2 58.56 37.93 -30.37
C VAL A 2 57.43 38.26 -29.40
N SER A 3 56.19 38.38 -29.91
CA SER A 3 55.00 38.38 -29.06
C SER A 3 54.01 37.39 -29.65
N LEU A 4 54.07 36.16 -29.15
CA LEU A 4 53.22 35.04 -29.52
C LEU A 4 52.06 35.04 -28.50
N PHE A 5 50.86 35.43 -28.92
CA PHE A 5 49.66 35.34 -28.09
C PHE A 5 49.24 33.87 -27.97
N LEU A 6 49.45 33.27 -26.79
CA LEU A 6 48.85 32.00 -26.41
C LEU A 6 47.35 32.23 -26.14
N PHE A 7 46.48 31.67 -26.98
CA PHE A 7 45.08 31.44 -26.62
C PHE A 7 44.99 30.17 -25.77
N ALA A 8 44.73 30.34 -24.47
CA ALA A 8 44.39 29.24 -23.58
C ALA A 8 42.98 28.73 -23.93
N LEU A 9 42.87 27.55 -24.55
CA LEU A 9 41.61 26.81 -24.62
C LEU A 9 41.31 26.29 -23.20
N SER A 10 40.38 26.95 -22.49
CA SER A 10 39.76 26.39 -21.31
C SER A 10 38.82 25.26 -21.74
N SER A 11 39.25 24.02 -21.51
CA SER A 11 38.39 22.84 -21.58
C SER A 11 37.35 22.91 -20.46
N ILE A 12 36.11 23.28 -20.79
CA ILE A 12 34.98 23.13 -19.89
C ILE A 12 34.69 21.63 -19.78
N ALA A 13 35.08 21.02 -18.66
CA ALA A 13 34.62 19.69 -18.29
C ALA A 13 33.11 19.78 -18.03
N ALA A 14 32.31 19.26 -18.96
CA ALA A 14 30.89 19.06 -18.74
C ALA A 14 30.71 17.99 -17.66
N ALA A 15 30.51 18.42 -16.41
CA ALA A 15 30.04 17.56 -15.35
C ALA A 15 28.64 17.08 -15.73
N THR A 16 28.56 15.87 -16.26
CA THR A 16 27.28 15.17 -16.44
C THR A 16 26.75 14.89 -15.04
N MET A 17 25.89 15.77 -14.53
CA MET A 17 25.05 15.43 -13.40
C MET A 17 24.13 14.30 -13.85
N LEU A 18 24.49 13.06 -13.49
CA LEU A 18 23.51 11.99 -13.44
C LEU A 18 22.46 12.44 -12.42
N ALA A 19 21.33 12.93 -12.91
CA ALA A 19 20.14 13.10 -12.09
C ALA A 19 19.82 11.71 -11.53
N SER A 20 20.21 11.47 -10.27
CA SER A 20 19.80 10.30 -9.53
C SER A 20 18.28 10.36 -9.53
N SER A 21 17.66 9.50 -10.34
CA SER A 21 16.21 9.38 -10.39
C SER A 21 15.80 8.97 -8.98
N ALA A 22 15.31 9.91 -8.18
CA ALA A 22 14.68 9.59 -6.91
C ALA A 22 13.68 8.48 -7.24
N SER A 23 13.93 7.26 -6.74
CA SER A 23 13.14 6.09 -7.10
C SER A 23 11.68 6.49 -6.91
N ALA A 24 10.93 6.60 -8.01
CA ALA A 24 9.49 6.58 -7.90
C ALA A 24 9.16 5.28 -7.17
N GLY A 25 8.16 5.29 -6.27
CA GLY A 25 7.70 4.06 -5.63
C GLY A 25 7.35 2.98 -6.67
N LEU A 26 6.99 1.79 -6.20
CA LEU A 26 6.57 0.71 -7.07
C LEU A 26 5.63 1.20 -8.19
N SER A 27 5.93 0.82 -9.43
CA SER A 27 5.13 1.13 -10.62
C SER A 27 5.09 -0.08 -11.55
N GLY A 28 4.15 -0.07 -12.51
CA GLY A 28 3.97 -1.15 -13.48
C GLY A 28 3.90 -2.52 -12.82
N CYS A 29 4.78 -3.41 -13.27
CA CYS A 29 4.77 -4.80 -12.88
C CYS A 29 5.07 -5.06 -11.38
N PRO A 30 6.14 -4.50 -10.79
CA PRO A 30 6.36 -4.55 -9.34
C PRO A 30 5.16 -4.08 -8.50
N LYS A 31 4.46 -3.00 -8.92
CA LYS A 31 3.26 -2.53 -8.22
C LYS A 31 2.16 -3.58 -8.29
N SER A 32 1.86 -4.09 -9.48
CA SER A 32 0.85 -5.14 -9.67
C SER A 32 1.08 -6.34 -8.74
N LEU A 33 2.31 -6.85 -8.71
CA LEU A 33 2.68 -7.99 -7.85
C LEU A 33 2.49 -7.68 -6.36
N ALA A 34 2.91 -6.50 -5.89
CA ALA A 34 2.70 -6.09 -4.50
C ALA A 34 1.21 -5.99 -4.11
N LEU A 35 0.39 -5.43 -5.01
CA LEU A 35 -1.05 -5.30 -4.83
C LEU A 35 -1.74 -6.67 -4.78
N GLN A 36 -1.45 -7.55 -5.74
CA GLN A 36 -2.01 -8.91 -5.80
C GLN A 36 -1.62 -9.72 -4.57
N LEU A 37 -0.34 -9.68 -4.17
CA LEU A 37 0.17 -10.41 -3.01
C LEU A 37 -0.60 -10.01 -1.74
N THR A 38 -0.71 -8.70 -1.51
CA THR A 38 -1.43 -8.16 -0.34
C THR A 38 -2.91 -8.56 -0.40
N ASN A 39 -3.53 -8.50 -1.59
CA ASN A 39 -4.95 -8.81 -1.75
C ASN A 39 -5.26 -10.29 -1.46
N VAL A 40 -4.38 -11.21 -1.89
CA VAL A 40 -4.51 -12.65 -1.59
C VAL A 40 -4.52 -12.89 -0.08
N PHE A 41 -3.58 -12.30 0.65
CA PHE A 41 -3.49 -12.56 2.09
C PHE A 41 -4.55 -11.86 2.92
N GLN A 42 -4.88 -10.63 2.56
CA GLN A 42 -5.85 -9.84 3.32
C GLN A 42 -7.30 -10.24 3.01
N TYR A 43 -7.59 -10.68 1.79
CA TYR A 43 -8.97 -10.86 1.31
C TYR A 43 -9.23 -12.22 0.65
N GLY A 44 -8.22 -13.09 0.54
CA GLY A 44 -8.39 -14.45 0.02
C GLY A 44 -8.70 -14.51 -1.47
N GLN A 45 -8.22 -13.54 -2.25
CA GLN A 45 -8.48 -13.46 -3.68
C GLN A 45 -7.41 -12.61 -4.36
N ILE A 46 -7.14 -12.88 -5.65
CA ILE A 46 -6.20 -12.08 -6.43
C ILE A 46 -6.83 -10.75 -6.84
N GLN A 47 -8.13 -10.74 -7.20
CA GLN A 47 -8.81 -9.57 -7.74
C GLN A 47 -9.42 -8.66 -6.66
N PHE A 48 -9.39 -7.34 -6.88
CA PHE A 48 -10.06 -6.39 -6.01
C PHE A 48 -11.58 -6.56 -6.05
N ASN A 49 -12.24 -6.51 -4.89
CA ASN A 49 -13.71 -6.56 -4.82
C ASN A 49 -14.30 -5.19 -4.47
N TYR A 50 -14.62 -4.43 -5.52
CA TYR A 50 -15.22 -3.10 -5.40
C TYR A 50 -16.59 -3.09 -4.72
N SER A 51 -17.32 -4.20 -4.78
CA SER A 51 -18.69 -4.34 -4.24
C SER A 51 -18.75 -4.88 -2.82
N ASN A 52 -17.62 -5.34 -2.26
CA ASN A 52 -17.58 -5.91 -0.92
C ASN A 52 -18.14 -4.89 0.08
N CYS A 53 -19.01 -5.33 0.98
CA CYS A 53 -19.46 -4.53 2.10
C CYS A 53 -20.07 -5.44 3.16
N GLY A 54 -19.63 -5.26 4.40
CA GLY A 54 -20.13 -5.96 5.57
C GLY A 54 -19.97 -5.11 6.82
N LYS A 55 -20.64 -5.50 7.89
CA LYS A 55 -20.38 -4.90 9.21
C LYS A 55 -19.04 -5.43 9.71
N ASP A 56 -18.20 -4.54 10.23
CA ASP A 56 -16.93 -4.88 10.85
C ASP A 56 -17.14 -5.35 12.28
N ASP A 57 -16.61 -6.53 12.59
CA ASP A 57 -16.71 -7.14 13.92
C ASP A 57 -15.76 -6.49 14.94
N SER A 58 -14.75 -5.75 14.45
CA SER A 58 -13.81 -4.99 15.27
C SER A 58 -14.34 -3.62 15.71
N GLY A 59 -15.61 -3.32 15.40
CA GLY A 59 -16.30 -2.12 15.89
C GLY A 59 -16.03 -0.86 15.06
N ASN A 60 -15.51 -0.97 13.83
CA ASN A 60 -15.25 0.18 12.95
C ASN A 60 -16.42 0.51 12.01
N GLY A 61 -17.63 0.02 12.30
CA GLY A 61 -18.83 0.28 11.52
C GLY A 61 -18.97 -0.68 10.33
N TYR A 62 -19.19 -0.16 9.13
CA TYR A 62 -19.15 -0.98 7.90
C TYR A 62 -17.75 -0.96 7.30
N ALA A 63 -17.27 -2.11 6.85
CA ALA A 63 -16.06 -2.29 6.05
C ALA A 63 -16.42 -2.62 4.60
N ALA A 64 -15.91 -1.86 3.63
CA ALA A 64 -16.34 -1.96 2.24
C ALA A 64 -15.23 -1.72 1.19
N GLY A 65 -15.41 -2.27 0.00
CA GLY A 65 -14.56 -2.03 -1.16
C GLY A 65 -13.18 -2.71 -1.14
N ILE A 66 -12.31 -2.23 -2.02
CA ILE A 66 -11.05 -2.89 -2.42
C ILE A 66 -10.02 -3.08 -1.30
N VAL A 67 -10.12 -2.32 -0.22
CA VAL A 67 -9.26 -2.46 0.97
C VAL A 67 -10.03 -2.40 2.29
N ASN A 68 -11.32 -2.79 2.29
CA ASN A 68 -12.18 -2.74 3.46
C ASN A 68 -12.23 -1.36 4.14
N PHE A 69 -12.46 -0.31 3.36
CA PHE A 69 -12.67 1.05 3.87
C PHE A 69 -13.76 1.07 4.94
N CYS A 70 -13.47 1.68 6.08
CA CYS A 70 -14.33 1.62 7.26
C CYS A 70 -15.05 2.95 7.52
N THR A 71 -16.33 2.88 7.88
CA THR A 71 -17.11 4.10 8.20
C THR A 71 -16.65 4.77 9.49
N GLY A 72 -16.17 3.98 10.46
CA GLY A 72 -15.70 4.46 11.75
C GLY A 72 -14.28 5.01 11.75
N THR A 73 -13.52 4.84 10.66
CA THR A 73 -12.12 5.31 10.53
C THR A 73 -11.95 6.37 9.44
N SER A 74 -13.07 6.97 9.00
CA SER A 74 -13.19 8.04 8.01
C SER A 74 -12.83 7.71 6.56
N ASP A 75 -12.18 6.59 6.27
CA ASP A 75 -11.71 6.28 4.92
C ASP A 75 -12.84 5.89 3.97
N ALA A 76 -13.91 5.24 4.44
CA ALA A 76 -15.12 5.07 3.62
C ALA A 76 -15.77 6.41 3.26
N TRP A 77 -15.70 7.40 4.17
CA TRP A 77 -16.19 8.75 3.90
C TRP A 77 -15.32 9.50 2.87
N GLU A 78 -13.99 9.30 2.88
CA GLU A 78 -13.12 9.82 1.82
C GLU A 78 -13.49 9.27 0.44
N VAL A 79 -13.81 7.97 0.32
CA VAL A 79 -14.29 7.36 -0.93
C VAL A 79 -15.57 8.02 -1.41
N ILE A 80 -16.54 8.18 -0.51
CA ILE A 80 -17.85 8.75 -0.85
C ILE A 80 -17.71 10.23 -1.25
N LYS A 81 -16.85 11.02 -0.59
CA LYS A 81 -16.54 12.39 -1.04
C LYS A 81 -15.91 12.45 -2.43
N ALA A 82 -15.00 11.52 -2.73
CA ALA A 82 -14.41 11.45 -4.07
C ALA A 82 -15.47 11.07 -5.11
N TYR A 83 -16.38 10.16 -4.78
CA TYR A 83 -17.50 9.79 -5.66
C TYR A 83 -18.49 10.93 -5.88
N HIS A 84 -18.92 11.61 -4.81
CA HIS A 84 -19.75 12.83 -4.87
C HIS A 84 -19.16 13.88 -5.82
N SER A 85 -17.83 14.03 -5.81
CA SER A 85 -17.13 14.98 -6.68
C SER A 85 -17.22 14.59 -8.16
N LEU A 86 -17.34 13.30 -8.48
CA LEU A 86 -17.48 12.76 -9.85
C LEU A 86 -18.94 12.70 -10.33
N THR A 87 -19.91 12.66 -9.41
CA THR A 87 -21.36 12.55 -9.66
C THR A 87 -22.11 13.88 -9.49
N GLY A 88 -21.47 14.90 -8.92
CA GLY A 88 -22.11 16.15 -8.54
C GLY A 88 -22.96 16.03 -7.27
N GLY A 89 -22.68 15.04 -6.42
CA GLY A 89 -23.36 14.81 -5.14
C GLY A 89 -24.75 14.18 -5.24
N ASN A 90 -25.13 13.71 -6.43
CA ASN A 90 -26.39 13.03 -6.70
C ASN A 90 -26.14 11.53 -6.87
N ASP A 91 -25.90 10.82 -5.78
CA ASP A 91 -25.61 9.39 -5.81
C ASP A 91 -26.21 8.63 -4.62
N GLU A 92 -25.92 7.32 -4.55
CA GLU A 92 -26.49 6.41 -3.57
C GLU A 92 -26.23 6.81 -2.11
N PHE A 93 -25.25 7.68 -1.85
CA PHE A 93 -24.80 7.98 -0.48
C PHE A 93 -25.26 9.33 0.06
N THR A 94 -25.89 10.19 -0.74
CA THR A 94 -26.33 11.53 -0.32
C THR A 94 -27.18 11.49 0.96
N GLN A 95 -28.01 10.46 1.14
CA GLN A 95 -28.85 10.29 2.33
C GLN A 95 -28.07 9.99 3.62
N TYR A 96 -26.81 9.56 3.53
CA TYR A 96 -25.97 9.20 4.67
C TYR A 96 -24.96 10.29 5.07
N ASP A 97 -24.79 11.33 4.25
CA ASP A 97 -23.70 12.32 4.38
C ASP A 97 -23.57 12.92 5.78
N SER A 98 -24.69 13.30 6.40
CA SER A 98 -24.68 13.89 7.74
C SER A 98 -24.11 12.91 8.78
N MET A 99 -24.51 11.64 8.72
CA MET A 99 -24.05 10.61 9.65
C MET A 99 -22.60 10.21 9.35
N LEU A 100 -22.26 9.97 8.08
CA LEU A 100 -20.89 9.60 7.68
C LEU A 100 -19.88 10.67 8.03
N LYS A 101 -20.20 11.95 7.79
CA LYS A 101 -19.34 13.07 8.18
C LYS A 101 -19.14 13.13 9.69
N LYS A 102 -20.20 12.92 10.47
CA LYS A 102 -20.13 12.89 11.94
C LYS A 102 -19.22 11.75 12.41
N TYR A 103 -19.48 10.53 11.94
CA TYR A 103 -18.71 9.34 12.33
C TYR A 103 -17.24 9.43 11.92
N ALA A 104 -16.96 9.96 10.73
CA ALA A 104 -15.61 10.25 10.29
C ALA A 104 -14.88 11.26 11.20
N SER A 105 -15.58 12.29 11.72
CA SER A 105 -14.97 13.30 12.59
C SER A 105 -14.73 12.83 14.03
N THR A 106 -15.51 11.85 14.50
CA THR A 106 -15.46 11.35 15.88
C THR A 106 -14.82 9.97 16.00
N ASN A 107 -14.41 9.36 14.88
CA ASN A 107 -13.99 7.97 14.79
C ASN A 107 -15.02 7.00 15.43
N ASP A 108 -16.30 7.22 15.12
CA ASP A 108 -17.42 6.45 15.70
C ASP A 108 -17.82 5.32 14.75
N GLY A 109 -17.65 4.07 15.18
CA GLY A 109 -18.03 2.88 14.43
C GLY A 109 -19.51 2.49 14.52
N SER A 110 -20.38 3.38 14.98
CA SER A 110 -21.82 3.16 14.95
C SER A 110 -22.34 2.97 13.51
N THR A 111 -23.36 2.13 13.38
CA THR A 111 -24.08 1.88 12.11
C THR A 111 -25.50 2.48 12.11
N LYS A 112 -25.88 3.16 13.20
CA LYS A 112 -27.21 3.77 13.34
C LYS A 112 -27.41 4.87 12.29
N GLY A 113 -28.51 4.81 11.53
CA GLY A 113 -28.80 5.78 10.47
C GLY A 113 -28.02 5.54 9.18
N LEU A 114 -27.33 4.39 9.08
CA LEU A 114 -26.68 3.89 7.86
C LEU A 114 -27.40 2.61 7.36
N ASP A 115 -28.69 2.48 7.64
CA ASP A 115 -29.52 1.37 7.20
C ASP A 115 -29.52 1.28 5.66
N GLY A 116 -29.16 0.13 5.12
CA GLY A 116 -29.03 -0.06 3.66
C GLY A 116 -27.70 0.42 3.07
N PHE A 117 -26.73 0.87 3.87
CA PHE A 117 -25.42 1.33 3.39
C PHE A 117 -24.73 0.32 2.46
N CYS A 118 -24.69 -0.97 2.82
CA CYS A 118 -24.08 -1.98 1.96
C CYS A 118 -24.83 -2.24 0.66
N ASN A 119 -26.15 -2.01 0.61
CA ASN A 119 -26.90 -2.10 -0.64
C ASN A 119 -26.59 -0.90 -1.54
N ALA A 120 -26.49 0.30 -0.96
CA ALA A 120 -26.01 1.50 -1.66
C ALA A 120 -24.59 1.30 -2.21
N TRP A 121 -23.67 0.72 -1.41
CA TRP A 121 -22.31 0.42 -1.84
C TRP A 121 -22.26 -0.55 -3.02
N LYS A 122 -22.99 -1.67 -2.93
CA LYS A 122 -23.09 -2.65 -4.02
C LYS A 122 -23.67 -2.05 -5.29
N LYS A 123 -24.67 -1.16 -5.16
CA LYS A 123 -25.26 -0.44 -6.29
C LYS A 123 -24.26 0.53 -6.90
N ALA A 124 -23.58 1.36 -6.10
CA ALA A 124 -22.56 2.27 -6.59
C ALA A 124 -21.39 1.53 -7.26
N ALA A 125 -21.08 0.31 -6.81
CA ALA A 125 -20.06 -0.55 -7.41
C ALA A 125 -20.38 -1.07 -8.82
N THR A 126 -21.53 -0.73 -9.41
CA THR A 126 -21.77 -0.93 -10.86
C THR A 126 -21.31 0.27 -11.69
N ASN A 127 -20.82 1.35 -11.07
CA ASN A 127 -20.41 2.58 -11.73
C ASN A 127 -18.88 2.75 -11.71
N GLN A 128 -18.27 2.96 -12.87
CA GLN A 128 -16.82 3.14 -13.01
C GLN A 128 -16.29 4.37 -12.26
N LYS A 129 -17.11 5.42 -12.10
CA LYS A 129 -16.77 6.57 -11.25
C LYS A 129 -16.54 6.15 -9.80
N PHE A 130 -17.31 5.18 -9.30
CA PHE A 130 -17.13 4.69 -7.94
C PHE A 130 -15.86 3.83 -7.81
N TRP A 131 -15.51 3.07 -8.84
CA TRP A 131 -14.25 2.34 -8.88
C TRP A 131 -13.05 3.28 -8.89
N SER A 132 -13.11 4.34 -9.71
CA SER A 132 -12.10 5.40 -9.76
C SER A 132 -11.96 6.13 -8.42
N ALA A 133 -13.07 6.42 -7.73
CA ALA A 133 -13.07 6.99 -6.39
C ALA A 133 -12.37 6.09 -5.37
N GLN A 134 -12.71 4.79 -5.33
CA GLN A 134 -12.05 3.81 -4.47
C GLN A 134 -10.54 3.74 -4.74
N GLY A 135 -10.14 3.68 -6.01
CA GLY A 135 -8.73 3.63 -6.40
C GLY A 135 -7.94 4.89 -6.04
N THR A 136 -8.55 6.06 -6.21
CA THR A 136 -7.94 7.35 -5.83
C THR A 136 -7.68 7.42 -4.33
N VAL A 137 -8.68 7.04 -3.53
CA VAL A 137 -8.56 7.06 -2.06
C VAL A 137 -7.61 5.98 -1.56
N PHE A 138 -7.64 4.79 -2.17
CA PHE A 138 -6.65 3.76 -1.94
C PHE A 138 -5.21 4.27 -2.12
N ASP A 139 -4.93 4.91 -3.26
CA ASP A 139 -3.58 5.40 -3.56
C ASP A 139 -3.18 6.52 -2.59
N LYS A 140 -4.09 7.47 -2.35
CA LYS A 140 -3.91 8.61 -1.44
C LYS A 140 -3.62 8.19 0.01
N LEU A 141 -4.38 7.24 0.55
CA LEU A 141 -4.32 6.91 1.98
C LEU A 141 -3.34 5.78 2.31
N TYR A 142 -3.10 4.86 1.37
CA TYR A 142 -2.34 3.63 1.63
C TYR A 142 -1.07 3.55 0.80
N PHE A 143 -1.20 3.53 -0.52
CA PHE A 143 -0.08 3.20 -1.41
C PHE A 143 0.96 4.33 -1.48
N ALA A 144 0.56 5.55 -1.83
CA ALA A 144 1.51 6.66 -1.97
C ALA A 144 2.24 6.98 -0.65
N PRO A 145 1.58 7.01 0.52
CA PRO A 145 2.30 7.19 1.79
C PRO A 145 3.27 6.04 2.10
N SER A 146 2.93 4.78 1.81
CA SER A 146 3.85 3.65 2.04
C SER A 146 5.11 3.76 1.16
N GLN A 147 4.93 4.18 -0.09
CA GLN A 147 6.04 4.41 -1.01
C GLN A 147 6.87 5.64 -0.62
N ALA A 148 6.27 6.65 -0.02
CA ALA A 148 7.01 7.79 0.53
C ALA A 148 7.96 7.37 1.67
N PHE A 149 7.56 6.43 2.52
CA PHE A 149 8.48 5.83 3.51
C PHE A 149 9.62 5.06 2.85
N ALA A 150 9.31 4.25 1.83
CA ALA A 150 10.30 3.49 1.09
C ALA A 150 11.36 4.41 0.45
N ASN A 151 10.91 5.47 -0.22
CA ASN A 151 11.76 6.46 -0.87
C ASN A 151 12.64 7.20 0.15
N LYS A 152 12.08 7.57 1.30
CA LYS A 152 12.83 8.23 2.37
C LYS A 152 13.94 7.34 2.94
N LEU A 153 13.73 6.03 2.99
CA LEU A 153 14.73 5.06 3.43
C LEU A 153 15.78 4.77 2.34
N GLY A 154 15.49 5.08 1.07
CA GLY A 154 16.35 4.74 -0.06
C GLY A 154 16.20 3.29 -0.53
N LEU A 155 15.02 2.67 -0.30
CA LEU A 155 14.74 1.31 -0.74
C LEU A 155 14.68 1.23 -2.28
N GLN A 156 15.41 0.30 -2.87
CA GLN A 156 15.47 0.09 -4.32
C GLN A 156 14.89 -1.26 -4.76
N LEU A 157 14.70 -2.20 -3.82
CA LEU A 157 14.24 -3.54 -4.15
C LEU A 157 12.71 -3.61 -4.06
N SER A 158 12.11 -4.27 -5.05
CA SER A 158 10.67 -4.42 -5.16
C SER A 158 10.08 -5.11 -3.93
N VAL A 159 10.78 -6.11 -3.39
CA VAL A 159 10.36 -6.83 -2.18
C VAL A 159 10.27 -5.91 -0.96
N SER A 160 11.23 -5.00 -0.77
CA SER A 160 11.22 -4.06 0.36
C SER A 160 10.11 -3.03 0.22
N GLN A 161 9.95 -2.46 -0.97
CA GLN A 161 8.90 -1.47 -1.26
C GLN A 161 7.50 -2.08 -1.17
N GLY A 162 7.35 -3.34 -1.60
CA GLY A 162 6.11 -4.12 -1.47
C GLY A 162 5.77 -4.37 -0.01
N GLN A 163 6.77 -4.72 0.81
CA GLN A 163 6.57 -4.94 2.25
C GLN A 163 6.15 -3.65 2.98
N MET A 164 6.60 -2.47 2.54
CA MET A 164 6.11 -1.21 3.09
C MET A 164 4.61 -1.04 2.83
N TYR A 165 4.13 -1.40 1.63
CA TYR A 165 2.72 -1.36 1.29
C TYR A 165 1.89 -2.39 2.10
N ASP A 166 2.31 -3.65 2.14
CA ASP A 166 1.60 -4.68 2.92
C ASP A 166 1.54 -4.33 4.41
N ALA A 167 2.63 -3.78 4.95
CA ALA A 167 2.65 -3.25 6.32
C ALA A 167 1.74 -2.03 6.50
N ALA A 168 1.67 -1.11 5.53
CA ALA A 168 0.75 0.03 5.57
C ALA A 168 -0.72 -0.40 5.63
N ILE A 169 -1.09 -1.47 4.92
CA ILE A 169 -2.46 -2.03 4.96
C ILE A 169 -2.80 -2.58 6.34
N SER A 170 -1.87 -3.26 7.01
CA SER A 170 -2.13 -3.84 8.34
C SER A 170 -1.96 -2.85 9.50
N HIS A 171 -1.05 -1.88 9.38
CA HIS A 171 -0.60 -1.06 10.51
C HIS A 171 -0.96 0.43 10.37
N GLY A 172 -1.44 0.85 9.19
CA GLY A 172 -1.57 2.25 8.82
C GLY A 172 -0.22 2.96 8.62
N VAL A 173 -0.28 4.18 8.13
CA VAL A 173 0.88 4.95 7.63
C VAL A 173 1.38 6.05 8.58
N SER A 174 0.95 6.04 9.84
CA SER A 174 1.37 7.06 10.82
C SER A 174 2.77 6.77 11.40
N ASN A 175 3.28 7.71 12.22
CA ASN A 175 4.50 7.53 13.01
C ASN A 175 4.24 6.97 14.43
N SER A 176 3.01 6.54 14.72
CA SER A 176 2.71 5.85 15.99
C SER A 176 3.55 4.58 16.12
N SER A 177 3.83 4.13 17.35
CA SER A 177 4.71 2.98 17.60
C SER A 177 4.26 1.68 16.92
N LYS A 178 2.96 1.52 16.67
CA LYS A 178 2.36 0.35 16.02
C LYS A 178 2.08 0.55 14.53
N SER A 179 2.29 1.75 14.00
CA SER A 179 2.13 2.05 12.56
C SER A 179 3.44 1.88 11.79
N LEU A 180 3.37 1.91 10.45
CA LEU A 180 4.52 1.72 9.56
C LEU A 180 5.74 2.56 9.98
N GLY A 181 5.56 3.85 10.25
CA GLY A 181 6.66 4.73 10.66
C GLY A 181 7.28 4.34 12.01
N GLY A 182 6.47 3.84 12.94
CA GLY A 182 6.94 3.31 14.23
C GLY A 182 7.74 2.03 14.08
N LEU A 183 7.29 1.11 13.22
CA LEU A 183 7.99 -0.14 12.91
C LEU A 183 9.33 0.13 12.22
N ILE A 184 9.36 1.07 11.27
CA ILE A 184 10.60 1.55 10.64
C ILE A 184 11.55 2.12 11.69
N LYS A 185 11.06 2.98 12.58
CA LYS A 185 11.86 3.57 13.67
C LYS A 185 12.42 2.50 14.61
N ALA A 186 11.61 1.50 14.97
CA ALA A 186 12.05 0.38 15.79
C ALA A 186 13.13 -0.46 15.09
N THR A 187 13.01 -0.64 13.78
CA THR A 187 13.99 -1.34 12.93
C THR A 187 15.31 -0.60 12.88
N ASN A 188 15.28 0.70 12.56
CA ASN A 188 16.49 1.53 12.47
C ASN A 188 17.29 1.53 13.78
N LYS A 189 16.63 1.46 14.94
CA LYS A 189 17.29 1.37 16.25
C LYS A 189 18.12 0.11 16.46
N LYS A 190 17.91 -0.95 15.67
CA LYS A 190 18.66 -2.21 15.76
C LYS A 190 20.01 -2.16 15.04
N PHE A 191 20.25 -1.15 14.22
CA PHE A 191 21.49 -1.00 13.47
C PHE A 191 22.35 0.11 14.09
N THR A 192 23.40 -0.30 14.80
CA THR A 192 24.37 0.58 15.48
C THR A 192 25.77 0.51 14.87
N ASN A 193 25.94 -0.27 13.79
CA ASN A 193 27.19 -0.49 13.07
C ASN A 193 26.87 -0.72 11.59
N ASN A 194 27.89 -0.57 10.72
CA ASN A 194 27.78 -1.02 9.33
C ASN A 194 27.44 -2.50 9.29
N THR A 195 26.49 -2.89 8.45
CA THR A 195 26.02 -4.27 8.34
C THR A 195 26.00 -4.66 6.87
N LEU A 196 26.87 -5.61 6.52
CA LEU A 196 27.04 -6.08 5.15
C LEU A 196 25.99 -7.13 4.80
N GLY A 197 25.66 -7.20 3.52
CA GLY A 197 24.82 -8.21 2.91
C GLY A 197 25.06 -8.23 1.41
N ASN A 198 24.20 -8.94 0.68
CA ASN A 198 24.40 -9.22 -0.75
C ASN A 198 23.26 -8.66 -1.63
N SER A 199 22.49 -7.70 -1.12
CA SER A 199 21.35 -7.13 -1.85
C SER A 199 21.75 -6.23 -3.02
N GLY A 200 22.99 -5.70 -2.98
CA GLY A 200 23.48 -4.72 -3.93
C GLY A 200 23.00 -3.29 -3.66
N ASN A 201 22.29 -3.03 -2.55
CA ASN A 201 21.95 -1.68 -2.11
C ASN A 201 22.25 -1.50 -0.61
N ASN A 202 22.80 -0.34 -0.25
CA ASN A 202 23.08 0.02 1.14
C ASN A 202 22.24 1.25 1.55
N LEU A 203 21.49 1.10 2.62
CA LEU A 203 20.72 2.16 3.25
C LEU A 203 21.63 2.93 4.24
N ASN A 204 21.41 4.24 4.35
CA ASN A 204 22.02 5.04 5.41
C ASN A 204 21.12 5.07 6.65
N ILE A 205 21.43 4.22 7.63
CA ILE A 205 20.66 4.07 8.86
C ILE A 205 21.48 4.60 10.03
N ASN A 206 21.09 5.75 10.59
CA ASN A 206 21.77 6.40 11.72
C ASN A 206 23.29 6.61 11.50
N GLY A 207 23.72 6.86 10.26
CA GLY A 207 25.14 7.03 9.92
C GLY A 207 25.87 5.73 9.59
N HIS A 208 25.17 4.59 9.58
CA HIS A 208 25.72 3.29 9.22
C HIS A 208 25.21 2.85 7.85
N GLN A 209 26.10 2.22 7.08
CA GLN A 209 25.75 1.55 5.83
C GLN A 209 25.18 0.17 6.16
N VAL A 210 23.90 -0.04 5.86
CA VAL A 210 23.17 -1.28 6.15
C VAL A 210 22.62 -1.84 4.86
N ASP A 211 22.95 -3.08 4.54
CA ASP A 211 22.38 -3.78 3.39
C ASP A 211 20.84 -3.80 3.43
N GLU A 212 20.20 -3.53 2.30
CA GLU A 212 18.74 -3.37 2.23
C GLU A 212 17.99 -4.64 2.66
N ILE A 213 18.46 -5.83 2.28
CA ILE A 213 17.79 -7.09 2.64
C ILE A 213 18.01 -7.41 4.11
N VAL A 214 19.21 -7.15 4.65
CA VAL A 214 19.44 -7.32 6.10
C VAL A 214 18.54 -6.38 6.91
N TRP A 215 18.33 -5.15 6.44
CA TRP A 215 17.36 -4.23 7.03
C TRP A 215 15.92 -4.77 6.93
N LEU A 216 15.53 -5.29 5.76
CA LEU A 216 14.20 -5.82 5.50
C LEU A 216 13.88 -7.04 6.37
N GLU A 217 14.81 -7.98 6.51
CA GLU A 217 14.66 -9.13 7.41
C GLU A 217 14.43 -8.68 8.85
N LYS A 218 15.17 -7.67 9.31
CA LYS A 218 14.95 -7.10 10.65
C LYS A 218 13.61 -6.39 10.78
N PHE A 219 13.18 -5.67 9.74
CA PHE A 219 11.86 -5.05 9.69
C PHE A 219 10.75 -6.11 9.79
N ILE A 220 10.89 -7.21 9.05
CA ILE A 220 9.98 -8.35 9.08
C ILE A 220 9.90 -8.95 10.49
N ASP A 221 11.02 -9.18 11.17
CA ASP A 221 11.03 -9.68 12.55
C ASP A 221 10.25 -8.76 13.51
N ILE A 222 10.49 -7.46 13.41
CA ILE A 222 9.83 -6.45 14.24
C ILE A 222 8.34 -6.37 13.94
N ARG A 223 7.97 -6.49 12.67
CA ARG A 223 6.58 -6.55 12.24
C ARG A 223 5.90 -7.80 12.80
N LYS A 224 6.50 -8.99 12.68
CA LYS A 224 5.97 -10.24 13.26
C LYS A 224 5.72 -10.08 14.76
N ALA A 225 6.69 -9.52 15.49
CA ALA A 225 6.59 -9.29 16.94
C ALA A 225 5.51 -8.26 17.34
N SER A 226 5.03 -7.43 16.40
CA SER A 226 3.96 -6.47 16.66
C SER A 226 2.56 -7.11 16.68
N PHE A 227 2.42 -8.32 16.13
CA PHE A 227 1.24 -9.15 16.28
C PHE A 227 1.41 -9.99 17.55
N ASN A 228 0.52 -9.85 18.53
CA ASN A 228 0.60 -10.46 19.87
C ASN A 228 0.41 -12.00 19.87
N ASN A 229 1.08 -12.75 19.00
CA ASN A 229 0.90 -14.19 18.74
C ASN A 229 -0.52 -14.58 18.28
N THR A 230 -1.29 -13.61 17.77
CA THR A 230 -2.65 -13.82 17.27
C THR A 230 -2.64 -13.81 15.74
N GLY A 231 -2.96 -14.95 15.13
CA GLY A 231 -3.26 -15.04 13.70
C GLY A 231 -2.19 -15.73 12.85
N ASP A 232 -2.63 -16.17 11.68
CA ASP A 232 -1.77 -16.79 10.67
C ASP A 232 -0.98 -15.69 9.93
N LEU A 233 0.32 -15.55 10.23
CA LEU A 233 1.19 -14.49 9.70
C LEU A 233 1.69 -14.81 8.28
N VAL A 234 0.84 -15.43 7.45
CA VAL A 234 1.21 -15.99 6.15
C VAL A 234 1.75 -14.92 5.22
N ASN A 235 1.15 -13.72 5.21
CA ASN A 235 1.67 -12.60 4.43
C ASN A 235 3.13 -12.31 4.79
N ILE A 236 3.42 -12.14 6.08
CA ILE A 236 4.75 -11.83 6.55
C ILE A 236 5.72 -13.00 6.30
N ASN A 237 5.25 -14.23 6.46
CA ASN A 237 6.04 -15.44 6.16
C ASN A 237 6.31 -15.58 4.66
N SER A 238 5.39 -15.17 3.79
CA SER A 238 5.59 -15.17 2.35
C SER A 238 6.68 -14.18 1.93
N TYR A 239 6.77 -13.01 2.56
CA TYR A 239 7.90 -12.10 2.34
C TYR A 239 9.23 -12.71 2.79
N SER A 240 9.26 -13.41 3.94
CA SER A 240 10.46 -14.17 4.33
C SER A 240 10.83 -15.25 3.29
N TYR A 241 9.83 -15.92 2.71
CA TYR A 241 10.06 -16.92 1.67
C TYR A 241 10.60 -16.30 0.38
N ILE A 242 10.01 -15.20 -0.13
CA ILE A 242 10.50 -14.47 -1.31
C ILE A 242 11.97 -14.06 -1.12
N ILE A 243 12.34 -13.56 0.07
CA ILE A 243 13.72 -13.21 0.40
C ILE A 243 14.63 -14.44 0.35
N SER A 244 14.20 -15.58 0.90
CA SER A 244 14.98 -16.83 0.87
C SER A 244 15.24 -17.38 -0.54
N GLN A 245 14.38 -17.02 -1.50
CA GLN A 245 14.57 -17.37 -2.92
C GLN A 245 15.47 -16.38 -3.68
N GLY A 246 15.89 -15.28 -3.06
CA GLY A 246 16.66 -14.22 -3.71
C GLY A 246 15.83 -13.35 -4.67
N GLU A 247 14.50 -13.42 -4.60
CA GLU A 247 13.58 -12.70 -5.51
C GLU A 247 13.39 -11.23 -5.05
N TYR A 248 14.45 -10.44 -5.10
CA TYR A 248 14.42 -9.06 -4.58
C TYR A 248 13.84 -8.03 -5.57
N LYS A 249 14.05 -8.26 -6.87
CA LYS A 249 13.62 -7.39 -7.97
C LYS A 249 12.56 -8.12 -8.78
N TRP A 250 11.36 -7.55 -8.85
CA TRP A 250 10.21 -8.23 -9.45
C TRP A 250 9.97 -7.74 -10.87
N THR A 251 9.95 -8.65 -11.84
CA THR A 251 9.82 -8.28 -13.26
C THR A 251 8.69 -9.00 -14.00
N HIS A 252 8.26 -10.18 -13.52
CA HIS A 252 7.23 -10.95 -14.21
C HIS A 252 6.38 -11.84 -13.28
N ASN A 253 7.00 -12.73 -12.50
CA ASN A 253 6.32 -13.53 -11.49
C ASN A 253 7.19 -13.63 -10.23
N ILE A 254 6.54 -13.97 -9.12
CA ILE A 254 7.19 -14.26 -7.83
C ILE A 254 6.61 -15.52 -7.21
N GLN A 255 7.45 -16.25 -6.48
CA GLN A 255 7.02 -17.39 -5.70
C GLN A 255 6.62 -16.97 -4.28
N VAL A 256 5.47 -17.44 -3.83
CA VAL A 256 4.83 -17.01 -2.58
C VAL A 256 4.34 -18.22 -1.79
N LEU A 257 4.17 -18.06 -0.48
CA LEU A 257 3.49 -19.07 0.34
C LEU A 257 2.00 -18.76 0.39
N ASN A 258 1.14 -19.76 0.18
CA ASN A 258 -0.30 -19.63 0.39
C ASN A 258 -0.67 -19.82 1.88
N ASN A 259 -1.96 -19.68 2.22
CA ASN A 259 -2.44 -19.84 3.59
C ASN A 259 -2.26 -21.24 4.21
N LYS A 260 -1.82 -22.22 3.42
CA LYS A 260 -1.47 -23.58 3.88
C LYS A 260 0.05 -23.77 3.95
N GLY A 261 0.83 -22.71 3.76
CA GLY A 261 2.30 -22.77 3.67
C GLY A 261 2.82 -23.46 2.41
N SER A 262 1.98 -23.69 1.41
CA SER A 262 2.39 -24.30 0.13
C SER A 262 2.85 -23.22 -0.85
N VAL A 263 3.83 -23.55 -1.68
CA VAL A 263 4.36 -22.63 -2.70
C VAL A 263 3.33 -22.44 -3.82
N GLY A 264 3.10 -21.18 -4.19
CA GLY A 264 2.32 -20.75 -5.34
C GLY A 264 3.04 -19.63 -6.09
N ASN A 265 2.47 -19.21 -7.22
CA ASN A 265 3.01 -18.14 -8.06
C ASN A 265 2.01 -16.98 -8.16
N VAL A 266 2.52 -15.75 -8.10
CA VAL A 266 1.76 -14.56 -8.49
C VAL A 266 2.38 -14.03 -9.77
N THR A 267 1.55 -13.89 -10.81
CA THR A 267 1.98 -13.37 -12.10
C THR A 267 1.51 -11.93 -12.25
N CYS A 268 2.40 -11.12 -12.77
CA CYS A 268 2.18 -9.72 -13.01
C CYS A 268 1.06 -9.47 -14.03
N ASP A 269 0.18 -8.54 -13.69
CA ASP A 269 -0.87 -8.01 -14.55
C ASP A 269 -0.82 -6.48 -14.51
N ASN A 270 -0.36 -5.84 -15.58
CA ASN A 270 -0.22 -4.39 -15.62
C ASN A 270 -1.58 -3.65 -15.60
N SER A 271 -2.68 -4.34 -15.91
CA SER A 271 -4.03 -3.79 -15.79
C SER A 271 -4.51 -3.71 -14.32
N TYR A 272 -3.86 -4.46 -13.42
CA TYR A 272 -4.19 -4.55 -12.00
C TYR A 272 -3.77 -3.30 -11.21
N GLN A 273 -4.40 -2.16 -11.49
CA GLN A 273 -4.07 -0.85 -10.93
C GLN A 273 -5.36 -0.05 -10.62
N PRO A 274 -5.84 -0.06 -9.37
CA PRO A 274 -7.12 0.58 -9.03
C PRO A 274 -7.03 2.11 -9.20
N SER A 275 -5.84 2.70 -9.07
CA SER A 275 -5.58 4.14 -9.22
C SER A 275 -5.69 4.64 -10.68
N ASN A 276 -5.69 3.74 -11.67
CA ASN A 276 -5.61 4.11 -13.09
C ASN A 276 -6.96 4.01 -13.81
N ILE A 277 -8.06 3.82 -13.07
CA ILE A 277 -9.41 3.69 -13.65
C ILE A 277 -9.90 5.06 -14.13
N ASN A 278 -10.10 5.18 -15.44
CA ASN A 278 -10.71 6.37 -16.06
C ASN A 278 -12.17 6.52 -15.59
N PRO A 279 -12.55 7.61 -14.90
CA PRO A 279 -13.93 7.79 -14.42
C PRO A 279 -14.96 8.03 -15.53
N ASN A 280 -14.53 8.32 -16.76
CA ASN A 280 -15.39 8.60 -17.91
C ASN A 280 -15.22 7.57 -19.04
N GLY A 281 -14.59 6.43 -18.77
CA GLY A 281 -14.43 5.39 -19.78
C GLY A 281 -15.76 4.74 -20.14
N ASP A 282 -15.93 4.39 -21.41
CA ASP A 282 -16.84 3.31 -21.78
C ASP A 282 -16.13 1.98 -21.43
N ASN A 283 -16.88 0.95 -21.04
CA ASN A 283 -16.32 -0.32 -20.64
C ASN A 283 -15.60 -1.01 -21.81
N ASP A 284 -14.30 -0.76 -21.94
CA ASP A 284 -13.36 -1.69 -22.58
C ASP A 284 -12.81 -2.68 -21.55
N GLY A 285 -13.39 -2.69 -20.33
CA GLY A 285 -12.98 -3.55 -19.24
C GLY A 285 -13.09 -5.00 -19.67
N GLU A 286 -11.99 -5.54 -20.20
CA GLU A 286 -11.67 -6.94 -20.09
C GLU A 286 -11.91 -7.27 -18.61
N GLU A 287 -12.94 -8.07 -18.39
CA GLU A 287 -13.07 -8.90 -17.21
C GLU A 287 -11.72 -9.59 -17.05
N SER A 288 -10.87 -9.05 -16.16
CA SER A 288 -9.50 -9.53 -16.02
C SER A 288 -9.58 -11.01 -15.67
N ALA A 289 -9.06 -11.81 -16.59
CA ALA A 289 -9.16 -13.25 -16.57
C ALA A 289 -8.80 -13.78 -15.17
N SER A 290 -9.61 -14.71 -14.67
CA SER A 290 -9.30 -15.48 -13.48
C SER A 290 -7.92 -16.14 -13.65
N LEU A 291 -6.89 -15.56 -13.01
CA LEU A 291 -5.58 -16.21 -12.91
C LEU A 291 -5.71 -17.43 -11.97
N PRO A 292 -5.08 -18.57 -12.30
CA PRO A 292 -5.27 -19.79 -11.54
C PRO A 292 -4.69 -19.68 -10.11
N THR A 293 -5.62 -19.65 -9.16
CA THR A 293 -5.65 -20.37 -7.87
C THR A 293 -4.45 -20.23 -6.92
N LEU A 294 -4.49 -19.18 -6.10
CA LEU A 294 -4.12 -19.30 -4.68
C LEU A 294 -5.40 -19.71 -3.93
N GLU A 295 -5.57 -21.02 -3.67
CA GLU A 295 -6.66 -21.47 -2.79
C GLU A 295 -6.49 -20.86 -1.40
N THR A 296 -7.46 -20.04 -1.02
CA THR A 296 -7.47 -19.31 0.24
C THR A 296 -8.77 -19.66 0.96
N ASN A 297 -8.66 -20.45 2.04
CA ASN A 297 -9.77 -20.63 2.97
C ASN A 297 -9.89 -19.38 3.83
N ARG A 298 -11.10 -18.82 3.88
CA ARG A 298 -11.42 -17.56 4.57
C ARG A 298 -11.02 -17.62 6.04
N ILE A 299 -10.14 -16.71 6.45
CA ILE A 299 -10.16 -16.13 7.79
C ILE A 299 -10.19 -14.62 7.57
N LEU A 300 -11.35 -13.99 7.78
CA LEU A 300 -11.44 -12.54 7.82
C LEU A 300 -10.57 -12.06 8.99
N LEU A 301 -9.40 -11.55 8.69
CA LEU A 301 -8.66 -10.73 9.62
C LEU A 301 -9.28 -9.33 9.54
N ALA A 302 -10.22 -9.06 10.46
CA ALA A 302 -10.72 -7.72 10.75
C ALA A 302 -9.60 -6.89 11.41
N ILE A 303 -8.56 -6.57 10.64
CA ILE A 303 -7.54 -5.62 11.06
C ILE A 303 -8.15 -4.24 10.85
N GLY A 304 -8.80 -3.75 11.90
CA GLY A 304 -9.23 -2.36 11.98
C GLY A 304 -8.02 -1.46 11.81
N VAL A 305 -7.96 -0.77 10.68
CA VAL A 305 -6.97 0.27 10.41
C VAL A 305 -7.31 1.46 11.30
N ALA A 306 -6.72 1.53 12.50
CA ALA A 306 -6.77 2.73 13.30
C ALA A 306 -5.84 3.79 12.69
N ILE A 307 -6.30 4.50 11.65
CA ILE A 307 -5.69 5.78 11.26
C ILE A 307 -5.97 6.77 12.39
N PHE A 308 -5.05 6.87 13.34
CA PHE A 308 -4.99 8.02 14.23
C PHE A 308 -4.59 9.24 13.39
N SER A 309 -5.57 9.89 12.76
CA SER A 309 -5.41 11.25 12.25
C SER A 309 -5.37 12.21 13.45
N SER A 310 -4.19 12.36 14.05
CA SER A 310 -3.89 13.55 14.85
C SER A 310 -3.72 14.73 13.88
N VAL A 311 -4.84 15.33 13.46
CA VAL A 311 -4.85 16.69 12.93
C VAL A 311 -4.49 17.60 14.10
N LEU A 312 -3.29 18.18 14.04
CA LEU A 312 -2.90 19.30 14.88
C LEU A 312 -3.98 20.38 14.80
N VAL A 313 -4.69 20.61 15.90
CA VAL A 313 -5.31 21.91 16.14
C VAL A 313 -4.15 22.83 16.55
N GLY A 314 -3.76 23.70 15.63
CA GLY A 314 -2.81 24.78 15.91
C GLY A 314 -3.38 25.73 16.97
N LEU A 315 -2.47 26.18 17.83
CA LEU A 315 -2.61 27.32 18.74
C LEU A 315 -3.17 28.56 18.06
#